data_AF-A0A1Q7UFU1-F1
#
_entry.id   AF-A0A1Q7UFU1-F1
#
_cell.length_a   1.000
_cell.length_b   1.000
_cell.length_c   1.000
_cell.angle_alpha   90.00
_cell.angle_beta   90.00
_cell.angle_gamma   90.00
#
_symmetry.space_group_name_H-M   'P 1'
#
loop_
_entity.id
_entity.type
_entity.pdbx_description
1 polymer ?
#
loop_
_entity_poly.entity_id
_entity_poly.type
_entity_poly.pdbx_seq_one_letter_code
_entity_poly.pdbx_strand_id
1 'polypeptide(L)'
;MLEPGLDRHEWESRWSSLEEDLEESPRDVLPELDELVQEMLEERGYAIEDPVVREGDGRDVVADFLAAREITRLLAGDPDAVSAGDVALAVNNYREVYEFLLEAGAP
;
A
#
# COMPACT_ATOMS: atom_id res chain seq x y z
N MET A 1 -27.25 6.04 -5.87
CA MET A 1 -26.03 5.88 -6.68
C MET A 1 -24.90 5.85 -5.67
N LEU A 2 -24.49 4.65 -5.28
CA LEU A 2 -23.20 4.41 -4.64
C LEU A 2 -22.30 4.13 -5.84
N GLU A 3 -21.37 5.02 -6.17
CA GLU A 3 -20.32 4.72 -7.14
C GLU A 3 -19.56 3.53 -6.54
N PRO A 4 -19.68 2.32 -7.14
CA PRO A 4 -18.88 1.19 -6.68
C PRO A 4 -17.42 1.59 -6.88
N GLY A 5 -16.60 1.20 -5.90
CA GLY A 5 -15.21 1.61 -5.69
C GLY A 5 -14.34 1.64 -6.95
N LEU A 6 -13.20 2.32 -6.83
CA LEU A 6 -12.22 2.50 -7.91
C LEU A 6 -12.20 1.28 -8.84
N ASP A 7 -12.57 1.52 -10.11
CA ASP A 7 -12.48 0.46 -11.12
C ASP A 7 -11.03 -0.03 -11.13
N ARG A 8 -10.77 -1.33 -11.27
CA ARG A 8 -9.42 -1.91 -11.24
C ARG A 8 -8.44 -1.11 -12.10
N HIS A 9 -8.94 -0.62 -13.23
CA HIS A 9 -8.22 0.24 -14.16
C HIS A 9 -7.73 1.56 -13.52
N GLU A 10 -8.51 2.19 -12.62
CA GLU A 10 -8.09 3.39 -11.90
C GLU A 10 -6.95 3.09 -10.92
N TRP A 11 -7.02 1.99 -10.17
CA TRP A 11 -5.90 1.55 -9.32
C TRP A 11 -4.64 1.26 -10.15
N GLU A 12 -4.79 0.52 -11.24
CA GLU A 12 -3.68 0.21 -12.16
C GLU A 12 -3.08 1.49 -12.76
N SER A 13 -3.91 2.47 -13.13
CA SER A 13 -3.45 3.75 -13.66
C SER A 13 -2.69 4.57 -12.62
N ARG A 14 -3.22 4.68 -11.39
CA ARG A 14 -2.53 5.39 -10.30
C ARG A 14 -1.22 4.72 -9.93
N TRP A 15 -1.22 3.39 -9.79
CA TRP A 15 -0.01 2.62 -9.51
C TRP A 15 1.06 2.85 -10.59
N SER A 16 0.68 2.81 -11.87
CA SER A 16 1.61 3.06 -12.98
C SER A 16 2.25 4.45 -12.89
N SER A 17 1.50 5.50 -12.55
CA SER A 17 2.06 6.84 -12.38
C SER A 17 3.04 6.91 -11.21
N LEU A 18 2.70 6.30 -10.07
CA LEU A 18 3.59 6.25 -8.90
C LEU A 18 4.86 5.43 -9.18
N GLU A 19 4.76 4.37 -9.99
CA GLU A 19 5.91 3.54 -10.36
C GLU A 19 6.93 4.31 -11.22
N GLU A 20 6.47 5.22 -12.07
CA GLU A 20 7.35 6.14 -12.79
C GLU A 20 8.08 7.08 -11.82
N ASP A 21 7.37 7.66 -10.84
CA ASP A 21 7.94 8.57 -9.85
C ASP A 21 8.91 7.86 -8.88
N LEU A 22 8.70 6.57 -8.61
CA LEU A 22 9.58 5.74 -7.76
C LEU A 22 11.01 5.66 -8.31
N GLU A 23 11.21 5.75 -9.63
CA GLU A 23 12.55 5.72 -10.23
C GLU A 23 13.34 6.99 -9.92
N GLU A 24 12.65 8.13 -9.82
CA GLU A 24 13.27 9.43 -9.56
C GLU A 24 13.42 9.70 -8.06
N SER A 25 12.34 9.50 -7.29
CA SER A 25 12.23 9.96 -5.91
C SER A 25 11.46 8.98 -5.02
N PRO A 26 12.00 7.77 -4.75
CA PRO A 26 11.24 6.71 -4.07
C PRO A 26 10.81 7.07 -2.65
N ARG A 27 11.54 7.96 -1.98
CA ARG A 27 11.20 8.48 -0.65
C ARG A 27 9.96 9.35 -0.67
N ASP A 28 9.86 10.21 -1.68
CA ASP A 28 8.80 11.19 -1.78
C ASP A 28 7.47 10.55 -2.20
N VAL A 29 7.52 9.34 -2.79
CA VAL A 29 6.36 8.59 -3.30
C VAL A 29 5.75 7.63 -2.25
N LEU A 30 6.47 7.33 -1.17
CA LEU A 30 5.96 6.42 -0.12
C LEU A 30 4.63 6.86 0.51
N PRO A 31 4.35 8.15 0.75
CA PRO A 31 3.04 8.59 1.26
C PRO A 31 1.90 8.30 0.29
N GLU A 32 2.09 8.53 -1.00
CA GLU A 32 1.08 8.31 -2.03
C GLU A 32 0.81 6.82 -2.24
N LEU A 33 1.83 5.96 -2.11
CA LEU A 33 1.66 4.52 -2.07
C LEU A 33 0.86 4.05 -0.85
N ASP A 34 1.14 4.63 0.33
CA ASP A 34 0.40 4.35 1.56
C ASP A 34 -1.08 4.68 1.42
N GLU A 35 -1.40 5.84 0.85
CA GLU A 35 -2.78 6.29 0.60
C GLU A 35 -3.50 5.37 -0.39
N LEU A 36 -2.92 5.10 -1.55
CA LEU A 36 -3.52 4.23 -2.57
C LEU A 36 -3.82 2.83 -2.01
N VAL A 37 -2.86 2.24 -1.32
CA VAL A 37 -3.01 0.88 -0.78
C VAL A 37 -3.99 0.86 0.40
N GLN A 38 -4.04 1.91 1.22
CA GLN A 38 -5.08 2.06 2.25
C GLN A 38 -6.47 2.07 1.61
N GLU A 39 -6.70 2.91 0.59
CA GLU A 39 -7.98 3.00 -0.11
C GLU A 39 -8.39 1.63 -0.65
N MET A 40 -7.47 0.92 -1.31
CA MET A 40 -7.72 -0.43 -1.85
C MET A 40 -8.09 -1.46 -0.79
N LEU A 41 -7.45 -1.42 0.38
CA LEU A 41 -7.74 -2.28 1.52
C LEU A 41 -9.14 -1.98 2.06
N GLU A 42 -9.44 -0.71 2.32
CA GLU A 42 -10.73 -0.28 2.86
C GLU A 42 -11.89 -0.63 1.92
N GLU A 43 -11.73 -0.38 0.62
CA GLU A 43 -12.73 -0.72 -0.40
C GLU A 43 -13.01 -2.22 -0.49
N ARG A 44 -12.00 -3.07 -0.23
CA ARG A 44 -12.16 -4.53 -0.15
C ARG A 44 -12.65 -5.02 1.22
N GLY A 45 -12.95 -4.11 2.14
CA GLY A 45 -13.46 -4.43 3.48
C GLY A 45 -12.37 -4.84 4.47
N TYR A 46 -11.10 -4.53 4.18
CA TYR A 46 -10.02 -4.74 5.12
C TYR A 46 -10.05 -3.65 6.22
N ALA A 47 -10.60 -3.94 7.40
CA ALA A 47 -10.28 -3.26 8.66
C ALA A 47 -8.77 -3.30 8.96
N ILE A 48 -8.09 -2.18 8.78
CA ILE A 48 -6.65 -2.01 9.03
C ILE A 48 -6.39 -1.71 10.52
N GLU A 49 -7.37 -1.10 11.20
CA GLU A 49 -7.27 -0.75 12.62
C GLU A 49 -7.51 -1.94 13.57
N ASP A 50 -8.07 -3.05 13.06
CA ASP A 50 -8.28 -4.29 13.83
C ASP A 50 -7.83 -5.53 13.03
N PRO A 51 -6.51 -5.78 12.95
CA PRO A 51 -5.94 -6.92 12.25
C PRO A 51 -6.23 -8.28 12.92
N VAL A 52 -6.68 -8.28 14.18
CA VAL A 52 -6.90 -9.51 14.96
C VAL A 52 -8.05 -10.34 14.41
N VAL A 53 -8.98 -9.69 13.70
CA VAL A 53 -10.20 -10.32 13.16
C VAL A 53 -9.94 -11.15 11.89
N ARG A 54 -8.77 -11.01 11.23
CA ARG A 54 -8.46 -11.79 10.01
C ARG A 54 -7.66 -13.06 10.27
N GLU A 55 -7.94 -14.08 9.46
CA GLU A 55 -7.24 -15.36 9.39
C GLU A 55 -6.70 -15.58 7.96
N GLY A 56 -5.63 -16.37 7.83
CA GLY A 56 -5.01 -16.70 6.53
C GLY A 56 -4.35 -15.49 5.86
N ASP A 57 -4.31 -15.51 4.53
CA ASP A 57 -3.62 -14.51 3.69
C ASP A 57 -4.08 -13.07 3.96
N GLY A 58 -5.33 -12.91 4.41
CA GLY A 58 -5.87 -11.60 4.80
C GLY A 58 -5.21 -10.98 6.03
N ARG A 59 -4.61 -11.78 6.92
CA ARG A 59 -3.82 -11.26 8.05
C ARG A 59 -2.45 -10.78 7.59
N ASP A 60 -1.81 -11.57 6.73
CA ASP A 60 -0.44 -11.31 6.26
C ASP A 60 -0.41 -10.01 5.45
N VAL A 61 -1.35 -9.82 4.51
CA VAL A 61 -1.48 -8.59 3.72
C VAL A 61 -1.62 -7.31 4.58
N VAL A 62 -2.29 -7.40 5.73
CA VAL A 62 -2.45 -6.24 6.62
C VAL A 62 -1.19 -6.00 7.44
N ALA A 63 -0.50 -7.06 7.82
CA ALA A 63 0.79 -6.95 8.50
C ALA A 63 1.82 -6.28 7.57
N ASP A 64 1.86 -6.66 6.29
CA ASP A 64 2.77 -6.10 5.30
C ASP A 64 2.48 -4.61 5.06
N PHE A 65 1.19 -4.25 4.93
CA PHE A 65 0.77 -2.85 4.84
C PHE A 65 1.20 -2.05 6.07
N LEU A 66 0.95 -2.55 7.29
CA LEU A 66 1.30 -1.85 8.52
C LEU A 66 2.81 -1.66 8.68
N ALA A 67 3.61 -2.65 8.27
CA ALA A 67 5.07 -2.56 8.29
C ALA A 67 5.57 -1.49 7.31
N ALA A 68 5.02 -1.43 6.09
CA ALA A 68 5.35 -0.39 5.11
C ALA A 68 4.96 1.02 5.62
N ARG A 69 3.76 1.13 6.20
CA ARG A 69 3.21 2.35 6.79
C ARG A 69 4.06 2.88 7.95
N GLU A 70 4.62 2.00 8.76
CA GLU A 70 5.55 2.38 9.82
C GLU A 70 6.78 3.09 9.24
N ILE A 71 7.37 2.54 8.18
CA ILE A 71 8.52 3.14 7.49
C ILE A 71 8.15 4.49 6.87
N THR A 72 7.00 4.58 6.17
CA THR A 72 6.50 5.85 5.59
C THR A 72 6.35 6.92 6.67
N ARG A 73 5.76 6.58 7.82
CA ARG A 73 5.57 7.52 8.95
C ARG A 73 6.88 7.91 9.60
N LEU A 74 7.81 6.97 9.75
CA LEU A 74 9.14 7.25 10.28
C LEU A 74 9.90 8.19 9.34
N LEU A 75 9.83 7.97 8.03
CA LEU A 75 10.46 8.83 7.02
C LEU A 75 9.93 10.28 7.10
N ALA A 76 8.62 10.45 7.30
CA ALA A 76 8.00 11.76 7.44
C ALA A 76 8.40 12.50 8.73
N GLY A 77 8.63 11.75 9.83
CA GLY A 77 8.99 12.32 11.13
C GLY A 77 10.49 12.54 11.33
N ASP A 78 11.32 11.63 10.83
CA ASP A 78 12.77 11.63 10.93
C ASP A 78 13.41 10.99 9.67
N PRO A 79 13.63 11.79 8.61
CA PRO A 79 14.13 11.27 7.33
C PRO A 79 15.49 10.57 7.41
N ASP A 80 16.33 10.96 8.38
CA ASP A 80 17.67 10.42 8.57
C ASP A 80 17.65 9.04 9.27
N ALA A 81 16.55 8.69 9.94
CA ALA A 81 16.37 7.39 10.59
C ALA A 81 16.02 6.26 9.62
N VAL A 82 15.59 6.59 8.40
CA VAL A 82 15.17 5.62 7.38
C VAL A 82 16.27 5.44 6.34
N SER A 83 16.77 4.22 6.18
CA SER A 83 17.78 3.91 5.17
C SER A 83 17.16 3.69 3.79
N ALA A 84 17.98 3.69 2.73
CA ALA A 84 17.52 3.32 1.39
C ALA A 84 17.00 1.86 1.32
N GLY A 85 17.52 0.97 2.18
CA GLY A 85 17.03 -0.41 2.28
C GLY A 85 15.63 -0.48 2.89
N ASP A 86 15.34 0.37 3.88
CA ASP A 86 14.02 0.46 4.49
C ASP A 86 12.99 1.02 3.50
N VAL A 87 13.39 2.04 2.71
CA VAL A 87 12.54 2.55 1.61
C VAL A 87 12.23 1.45 0.61
N ALA A 88 13.24 0.70 0.16
CA ALA A 88 13.04 -0.41 -0.78
C ALA A 88 12.13 -1.51 -0.18
N LEU A 89 12.26 -1.80 1.11
CA LEU A 89 11.37 -2.74 1.81
C LEU A 89 9.93 -2.24 1.83
N ALA A 90 9.70 -0.97 2.18
CA ALA A 90 8.36 -0.38 2.18
C ALA A 90 7.71 -0.42 0.79
N VAL A 91 8.45 -0.05 -0.27
CA VAL A 91 7.98 -0.14 -1.66
C VAL A 91 7.56 -1.56 -2.02
N ASN A 92 8.38 -2.56 -1.69
CA ASN A 92 8.04 -3.96 -1.99
C ASN A 92 6.81 -4.43 -1.21
N ASN A 93 6.69 -4.10 0.07
CA ASN A 93 5.50 -4.44 0.85
C ASN A 93 4.23 -3.79 0.28
N TYR A 94 4.27 -2.51 -0.12
CA TYR A 94 3.12 -1.89 -0.78
C TYR A 94 2.77 -2.57 -2.11
N ARG A 95 3.77 -3.00 -2.88
CA ARG A 95 3.56 -3.74 -4.13
C ARG A 95 2.91 -5.10 -3.90
N GLU A 96 3.41 -5.87 -2.93
CA GLU A 96 2.85 -7.18 -2.59
C GLU A 96 1.38 -7.05 -2.17
N VAL A 97 1.05 -6.05 -1.35
CA VAL A 97 -0.33 -5.76 -0.96
C VAL A 97 -1.17 -5.36 -2.16
N TYR A 98 -0.69 -4.44 -3.00
CA TYR A 98 -1.38 -4.01 -4.20
C TYR A 98 -1.71 -5.19 -5.14
N GLU A 99 -0.72 -6.04 -5.42
CA GLU A 99 -0.87 -7.23 -6.28
C GLU A 99 -1.89 -8.20 -5.72
N PHE A 100 -1.78 -8.53 -4.41
CA PHE A 100 -2.75 -9.39 -3.74
C PHE A 100 -4.18 -8.86 -3.85
N LEU A 101 -4.36 -7.54 -3.66
CA LEU A 101 -5.67 -6.92 -3.74
C LEU A 101 -6.20 -6.97 -5.18
N LEU A 102 -5.39 -6.72 -6.20
CA LEU A 102 -5.80 -6.89 -7.60
C LEU A 102 -6.26 -8.31 -7.92
N GLU A 103 -5.55 -9.32 -7.42
CA GLU A 103 -5.89 -10.73 -7.63
C GLU A 103 -7.16 -11.15 -6.88
N ALA A 104 -7.33 -10.69 -5.64
CA ALA A 104 -8.50 -10.98 -4.82
C ALA A 104 -9.82 -10.43 -5.40
N GLY A 105 -9.74 -9.45 -6.32
CA GLY A 105 -10.88 -8.89 -7.05
C GLY A 105 -11.13 -9.50 -8.43
N ALA A 106 -10.31 -10.45 -8.89
CA ALA A 106 -10.48 -11.11 -10.18
C ALA A 106 -11.58 -12.19 -10.10
N PRO A 107 -12.59 -12.16 -11.00
CA PRO A 107 -13.68 -13.16 -11.03
C PRO A 107 -13.24 -14.56 -11.49
#